data_AF-A0A1A2NI30-F1
#
_entry.id   AF-A0A1A2NI30-F1
#
_cell.length_a   1.000
_cell.length_b   1.000
_cell.length_c   1.000
_cell.angle_alpha   90.00
_cell.angle_beta   90.00
_cell.angle_gamma   90.00
#
_symmetry.space_group_name_H-M   'P 1'
#
loop_
_entity.id
_entity.type
_entity.pdbx_description
1 polymer ?
#
loop_
_entity_poly.entity_id
_entity_poly.type
_entity_poly.pdbx_seq_one_letter_code
_entity_poly.pdbx_strand_id
1 'polypeptide(L)'
;MHNLLFHSKDRGCTAPGCTVPGYLSEVHHVTDWTQCRRTDIDNLTFACGPHHRLLKPDGWTTRTNTKGDTEWIPLPRLDGGRPRKNTFHHPEKLLHHDDDDDDAA
;
A
#
# COMPACT_ATOMS: atom_id res chain seq x y z
N MET A 1 -13.19 4.58 15.09
CA MET A 1 -12.37 3.41 15.49
C MET A 1 -11.91 2.63 14.25
N HIS A 2 -11.21 3.28 13.31
CA HIS A 2 -10.76 2.65 12.05
C HIS A 2 -9.23 2.36 12.04
N ASN A 3 -8.48 2.84 13.05
CA ASN A 3 -7.00 2.83 13.04
C ASN A 3 -6.35 1.54 13.58
N LEU A 4 -7.08 0.70 14.31
CA LEU A 4 -6.51 -0.50 14.97
C LEU A 4 -6.27 -1.64 13.98
N LEU A 5 -7.20 -1.87 13.06
CA LEU A 5 -7.13 -2.95 12.06
C LEU A 5 -6.07 -2.69 10.97
N PHE A 6 -5.78 -1.42 10.65
CA PHE A 6 -4.73 -1.08 9.68
C PHE A 6 -3.31 -1.34 10.19
N HIS A 7 -3.13 -1.29 11.50
CA HIS A 7 -1.83 -1.48 12.13
C HIS A 7 -1.29 -2.90 11.95
N SER A 8 -2.17 -3.92 11.90
CA SER A 8 -1.75 -5.29 11.66
C SER A 8 -1.39 -5.56 10.21
N LYS A 9 -2.10 -4.93 9.25
CA LYS A 9 -1.88 -5.12 7.80
C LYS A 9 -0.65 -4.40 7.29
N ASP A 10 -0.60 -3.07 7.43
CA ASP A 10 0.42 -2.25 6.77
C ASP A 10 1.58 -1.89 7.71
N ARG A 11 1.33 -1.86 9.03
CA ARG A 11 2.27 -1.51 10.14
C ARG A 11 2.95 -0.13 10.05
N GLY A 12 2.90 0.53 8.89
CA GLY A 12 3.50 1.83 8.59
C GLY A 12 3.12 2.34 7.21
N CYS A 13 3.74 3.45 6.82
CA CYS A 13 3.48 4.06 5.51
C CYS A 13 3.88 3.09 4.39
N THR A 14 2.96 2.84 3.46
CA THR A 14 3.19 1.87 2.37
C THR A 14 3.99 2.44 1.21
N ALA A 15 4.34 3.73 1.24
CA ALA A 15 5.15 4.37 0.21
C ALA A 15 6.55 3.73 0.16
N PRO A 16 7.09 3.42 -1.04
CA PRO A 16 8.36 2.70 -1.18
C PRO A 16 9.50 3.33 -0.39
N GLY A 17 10.14 2.55 0.48
CA GLY A 17 11.28 2.99 1.30
C GLY A 17 10.93 3.92 2.47
N CYS A 18 9.65 4.21 2.72
CA CYS A 18 9.26 4.99 3.88
C CYS A 18 9.39 4.16 5.17
N THR A 19 9.87 4.79 6.23
CA THR A 19 10.04 4.15 7.55
C THR A 19 9.05 4.67 8.59
N VAL A 20 8.17 5.61 8.19
CA VAL A 20 7.22 6.26 9.10
C VAL A 20 6.20 5.22 9.58
N PRO A 21 6.05 5.03 10.91
CA PRO A 21 5.16 4.01 11.46
C PRO A 21 3.68 4.39 11.31
N GLY A 22 2.81 3.40 11.47
CA GLY A 22 1.38 3.55 11.19
C GLY A 22 0.70 4.60 12.05
N TYR A 23 1.19 4.82 13.27
CA TYR A 23 0.61 5.79 14.21
C TYR A 23 0.94 7.25 13.85
N LEU A 24 1.89 7.47 12.93
CA LEU A 24 2.19 8.76 12.31
C LEU A 24 1.71 8.82 10.85
N SER A 25 0.86 7.88 10.45
CA SER A 25 0.33 7.76 9.10
C SER A 25 -1.19 7.98 9.09
N GLU A 26 -1.68 8.48 7.96
CA GLU A 26 -3.08 8.71 7.69
C GLU A 26 -3.62 7.54 6.85
N VAL A 27 -4.92 7.25 7.00
CA VAL A 27 -5.61 6.24 6.18
C VAL A 27 -6.03 6.88 4.86
N HIS A 28 -5.60 6.30 3.75
CA HIS A 28 -5.94 6.68 2.39
C HIS A 28 -6.82 5.62 1.74
N HIS A 29 -7.87 6.02 1.03
CA HIS A 29 -8.68 5.08 0.25
C HIS A 29 -7.98 4.78 -1.08
N VAL A 30 -7.72 3.51 -1.35
CA VAL A 30 -7.03 3.06 -2.58
C VAL A 30 -7.93 3.27 -3.80
N THR A 31 -9.19 2.84 -3.72
CA THR A 31 -10.24 3.23 -4.67
C THR A 31 -10.91 4.50 -4.17
N ASP A 32 -11.11 5.48 -5.05
CA ASP A 32 -11.72 6.75 -4.70
C ASP A 32 -13.05 6.56 -3.95
N TRP A 33 -13.24 7.35 -2.88
CA TRP A 33 -14.39 7.26 -1.97
C TRP A 33 -15.71 7.33 -2.72
N THR A 34 -15.77 8.18 -3.75
CA THR A 34 -16.94 8.41 -4.60
C THR A 34 -17.43 7.14 -5.30
N GLN A 35 -16.51 6.19 -5.56
CA GLN A 35 -16.78 4.93 -6.26
C GLN A 35 -17.10 3.79 -5.28
N CYS A 36 -16.43 3.74 -4.12
CA CYS A 36 -16.55 2.60 -3.22
C CYS A 36 -17.77 2.69 -2.29
N ARG A 37 -18.18 3.90 -1.87
CA ARG A 37 -19.33 4.20 -0.97
C ARG A 37 -19.39 3.40 0.35
N ARG A 38 -18.38 2.58 0.62
CA ARG A 38 -18.17 1.73 1.80
C ARG A 38 -16.69 1.77 2.14
N THR A 39 -16.39 1.87 3.43
CA THR A 39 -15.04 1.65 3.95
C THR A 39 -14.83 0.14 4.00
N ASP A 40 -14.18 -0.40 2.97
CA ASP A 40 -13.67 -1.77 2.97
C ASP A 40 -12.22 -1.75 3.44
N ILE A 41 -11.88 -2.62 4.40
CA ILE A 41 -10.54 -2.72 4.96
C ILE A 41 -9.50 -3.08 3.89
N ASP A 42 -9.91 -3.86 2.90
CA ASP A 42 -9.04 -4.28 1.79
C ASP A 42 -8.77 -3.12 0.79
N ASN A 43 -9.51 -2.02 0.93
CA ASN A 43 -9.46 -0.86 0.06
C ASN A 43 -8.90 0.41 0.73
N LEU A 44 -8.19 0.28 1.86
CA LEU A 44 -7.43 1.39 2.44
C LEU A 44 -5.94 1.07 2.50
N THR A 45 -5.13 2.11 2.70
CA THR A 45 -3.69 1.99 2.92
C THR A 45 -3.17 3.11 3.81
N PHE A 46 -2.03 2.90 4.48
CA PHE A 46 -1.35 3.96 5.22
C PHE A 46 -0.44 4.83 4.33
N ALA A 47 -0.61 6.15 4.45
CA ALA A 47 0.29 7.14 3.89
C ALA A 47 0.63 8.20 4.95
N CYS A 48 1.92 8.45 5.22
CA CYS A 48 2.31 9.56 6.07
C CYS A 48 2.02 10.89 5.37
N GLY A 49 1.85 11.98 6.12
CA GLY A 49 1.42 13.27 5.57
C GLY A 49 2.18 13.71 4.29
N PRO A 50 3.52 13.63 4.22
CA PRO A 50 4.26 13.94 2.99
C PRO A 50 3.87 13.06 1.80
N HIS A 51 3.80 11.74 1.98
CA HIS A 51 3.45 10.81 0.90
C HIS A 51 1.97 10.86 0.52
N HIS A 52 1.08 11.13 1.47
CA HIS A 52 -0.34 11.30 1.18
C HIS A 52 -0.57 12.47 0.23
N ARG A 53 0.21 13.56 0.37
CA ARG A 53 0.15 14.70 -0.57
C ARG A 53 0.63 14.37 -1.99
N LEU A 54 1.31 13.24 -2.22
CA LEU A 54 1.70 12.80 -3.56
C LEU A 54 0.57 12.08 -4.30
N LEU A 55 -0.43 11.59 -3.57
CA LEU A 55 -1.59 10.87 -4.10
C LEU A 55 -2.60 11.89 -4.65
N LYS A 56 -2.50 12.15 -5.96
CA LYS A 56 -3.31 13.14 -6.68
C LYS A 56 -3.74 12.57 -8.04
N PRO A 57 -4.83 13.07 -8.65
CA PRO A 57 -5.31 12.57 -9.94
C PRO A 57 -4.26 12.56 -11.07
N ASP A 58 -3.31 13.49 -11.02
CA ASP A 58 -2.21 13.68 -11.97
C ASP A 58 -0.83 13.31 -11.37
N GLY A 59 -0.82 12.54 -10.28
CA GLY A 59 0.38 12.23 -9.51
C GLY A 59 0.58 10.73 -9.33
N TRP A 60 1.00 10.35 -8.13
CA TRP A 60 1.09 8.95 -7.76
C TRP A 60 -0.30 8.38 -7.53
N THR A 61 -0.48 7.11 -7.84
CA THR A 61 -1.68 6.35 -7.50
C THR A 61 -1.31 5.11 -6.70
N THR A 62 -2.29 4.53 -6.01
CA THR A 62 -2.12 3.26 -5.30
C THR A 62 -3.10 2.22 -5.81
N ARG A 63 -2.74 0.95 -5.69
CA ARG A 63 -3.65 -0.19 -5.83
C ARG A 63 -3.30 -1.28 -4.84
N THR A 64 -4.28 -2.10 -4.46
CA THR A 64 -4.05 -3.34 -3.72
C THR A 64 -3.85 -4.47 -4.74
N ASN A 65 -2.77 -5.25 -4.62
CA ASN A 65 -2.55 -6.42 -5.48
C ASN A 65 -3.24 -7.68 -4.94
N THR A 66 -3.15 -8.79 -5.66
CA THR A 66 -3.78 -10.07 -5.28
C THR A 66 -3.23 -10.68 -3.98
N LYS A 67 -2.03 -10.24 -3.53
CA LYS A 67 -1.41 -10.65 -2.27
C LYS A 67 -1.79 -9.72 -1.10
N GLY A 68 -2.67 -8.73 -1.33
CA GLY A 68 -3.10 -7.77 -0.31
C GLY A 68 -2.07 -6.65 -0.02
N ASP A 69 -1.00 -6.54 -0.82
CA ASP A 69 -0.02 -5.48 -0.68
C ASP A 69 -0.46 -4.21 -1.41
N THR A 70 -0.13 -3.05 -0.84
CA THR A 70 -0.27 -1.78 -1.53
C THR A 70 0.89 -1.55 -2.48
N GLU A 71 0.56 -1.36 -3.75
CA GLU A 71 1.47 -0.93 -4.79
C GLU A 71 1.29 0.55 -5.10
N TRP A 72 2.40 1.29 -5.10
CA TRP A 72 2.51 2.68 -5.49
C TRP A 72 2.93 2.78 -6.95
N ILE A 73 2.07 3.37 -7.77
CA ILE A 73 2.27 3.50 -9.21
C ILE A 73 2.68 4.95 -9.48
N PRO A 74 3.93 5.19 -9.93
CA PRO A 74 4.35 6.52 -10.33
C PRO A 74 3.71 6.90 -11.67
N LEU A 75 3.80 8.18 -12.02
CA LEU A 75 3.47 8.64 -13.36
C LEU A 75 4.28 7.87 -14.42
N PRO A 76 3.74 7.62 -15.63
CA PRO A 76 4.46 6.87 -16.67
C PRO A 76 5.84 7.42 -17.02
N ARG A 77 6.03 8.74 -16.85
CA ARG A 77 7.29 9.43 -17.12
C ARG A 77 8.35 9.24 -16.02
N LEU A 78 7.94 8.76 -14.85
CA LEU A 78 8.80 8.42 -13.71
C LEU A 78 8.95 6.90 -13.64
N ASP A 79 10.17 6.39 -13.81
CA ASP A 79 10.50 4.95 -13.73
C ASP A 79 9.62 4.04 -14.60
N GLY A 80 9.11 4.56 -15.72
CA GLY A 80 8.25 3.83 -16.64
C GLY A 80 6.88 3.44 -16.06
N GLY A 81 6.42 4.10 -14.99
CA GLY A 81 5.16 3.74 -14.32
C GLY A 81 5.20 2.42 -13.58
N ARG A 82 6.40 1.87 -13.30
CA ARG A 82 6.53 0.56 -12.64
C ARG A 82 6.00 0.62 -11.20
N PRO A 83 5.05 -0.27 -10.83
CA PRO A 83 4.55 -0.33 -9.46
C PRO A 83 5.66 -0.67 -8.47
N ARG A 84 5.59 -0.09 -7.28
CA ARG A 84 6.55 -0.30 -6.19
C ARG A 84 5.84 -0.59 -4.88
N LYS A 85 6.46 -1.43 -4.05
CA LYS A 85 5.96 -1.78 -2.71
C LYS A 85 6.93 -1.31 -1.64
N ASN A 86 6.45 -1.15 -0.42
CA ASN A 86 7.32 -0.98 0.75
C ASN A 86 7.46 -2.28 1.52
N THR A 87 8.68 -2.82 1.60
CA THR A 87 9.00 -4.02 2.38
C THR A 87 9.56 -3.71 3.77
N PHE A 88 9.83 -2.43 4.09
CA PHE A 88 10.46 -2.03 5.36
C PHE A 88 9.66 -2.49 6.58
N HIS A 89 8.33 -2.37 6.52
CA HIS A 89 7.44 -2.76 7.62
C HIS A 89 7.08 -4.26 7.63
N HIS A 90 7.51 -5.00 6.61
CA HIS A 90 7.26 -6.43 6.42
C HIS A 90 8.54 -7.18 6.01
N PRO A 91 9.59 -7.18 6.85
CA PRO A 91 10.84 -7.87 6.52
C PRO A 91 10.64 -9.38 6.34
N GLU A 92 9.62 -9.98 6.97
CA GLU A 92 9.27 -11.39 6.79
C GLU A 92 8.97 -11.75 5.32
N LYS A 93 8.46 -10.79 4.52
CA LYS A 93 8.16 -11.00 3.10
C LYS A 93 9.42 -11.11 2.23
N LEU A 94 10.59 -10.76 2.77
CA LEU A 94 11.89 -10.94 2.10
C LEU A 94 12.48 -12.33 2.36
N LEU A 95 11.95 -13.06 3.35
CA LEU A 95 12.49 -14.35 3.79
C LEU A 95 11.78 -15.55 3.17
N HIS A 96 10.69 -15.34 2.43
CA HIS A 96 10.00 -16.43 1.75
C HIS A 96 10.85 -16.93 0.57
N HIS A 97 11.31 -18.18 0.71
CA HIS A 97 11.79 -19.01 -0.38
C HIS A 97 10.57 -19.43 -1.22
N ASP A 98 10.71 -19.48 -2.54
CA ASP A 98 9.64 -19.71 -3.53
C ASP A 98 9.04 -21.15 -3.51
N ASP A 99 8.90 -21.78 -2.34
CA ASP A 99 8.53 -23.19 -2.23
C ASP A 99 7.01 -23.46 -2.16
N ASP A 100 6.17 -22.42 -2.25
CA ASP A 100 4.69 -22.55 -2.16
C ASP A 100 3.97 -22.55 -3.53
N ASP A 101 4.69 -22.53 -4.67
CA ASP A 101 4.10 -22.52 -6.02
C ASP A 101 3.75 -23.93 -6.57
N ASP A 102 3.90 -25.02 -5.80
CA ASP A 102 3.79 -26.41 -6.31
C ASP A 102 2.51 -27.19 -5.91
N ASP A 103 1.50 -26.59 -5.26
CA ASP A 103 0.25 -27.29 -4.90
C ASP A 103 -1.00 -26.78 -5.66
N ALA A 104 -0.88 -26.62 -6.98
CA ALA A 104 -2.03 -26.50 -7.88
C ALA A 104 -1.78 -27.20 -9.22
N ALA A 105 -1.80 -28.54 -9.22
CA ALA A 105 -1.90 -29.39 -10.40
C ALA A 105 -3.11 -30.33 -10.30
#